data_AF-A0A4R0XHE9-F1
#
_entry.id   AF-A0A4R0XHE9-F1
#
_cell.length_a   1.000
_cell.length_b   1.000
_cell.length_c   1.000
_cell.angle_alpha   90.00
_cell.angle_beta   90.00
_cell.angle_gamma   90.00
#
_symmetry.space_group_name_H-M   'P 1'
#
loop_
_entity.id
_entity.type
_entity.pdbx_description
1 polymer ?
#
loop_
_entity_poly.entity_id
_entity_poly.type
_entity_poly.pdbx_seq_one_letter_code
_entity_poly.pdbx_strand_id
1 'polypeptide(L)'
;MVQVCKNCDMMLSVPPREAEFVAFLAYLLRETENYSDVVQDPVLGRETRYRADILATRAENSKFEKLLIECKSSRFASFNKVNDVVDQLKRYKKIYGECQLVFAIPASLSESEVITLQSEGIELWDLDFIASAFSEQLKHSSPGYFKALLLSRKQRGAKKTRERELRDALKTCQAGKRDWSVYQSLVGDILEHLFCPTLSKPISEHSDITKTNRRDFILPNYAESGFWTFLRNKYMADYLVVDAKNYSRKIKKAEVLQVANYLKPHGAGLFGAIISRNGGDTAGCAHTLREQWLIHQK
;
A
#
# COMPACT_ATOMS: atom_id res chain seq x y z
N MET A 1 19.32 -22.74 4.91
CA MET A 1 19.91 -21.64 4.13
C MET A 1 18.80 -21.05 3.27
N VAL A 2 18.15 -19.98 3.73
CA VAL A 2 17.02 -19.37 3.02
C VAL A 2 17.60 -18.54 1.88
N GLN A 3 17.39 -18.96 0.65
CA GLN A 3 17.78 -18.20 -0.53
C GLN A 3 16.83 -16.99 -0.63
N VAL A 4 17.26 -15.86 -0.08
CA VAL A 4 16.62 -14.58 -0.35
C VAL A 4 16.93 -14.22 -1.80
N CYS A 5 15.88 -13.97 -2.58
CA CYS A 5 16.02 -13.52 -3.96
C CYS A 5 16.85 -12.22 -3.98
N LYS A 6 17.92 -12.17 -4.77
CA LYS A 6 18.77 -10.97 -4.93
C LYS A 6 17.98 -9.69 -5.25
N ASN A 7 16.83 -9.82 -5.93
CA ASN A 7 15.92 -8.69 -6.19
C ASN A 7 15.19 -8.18 -4.93
N CYS A 8 14.91 -9.06 -3.96
CA CYS A 8 14.28 -8.68 -2.69
C CYS A 8 15.27 -7.99 -1.76
N ASP A 9 16.54 -8.40 -1.79
CA ASP A 9 17.60 -7.78 -0.97
C ASP A 9 17.96 -6.36 -1.46
N MET A 10 17.90 -6.13 -2.78
CA MET A 10 18.09 -4.79 -3.38
C MET A 10 16.93 -3.82 -3.08
N MET A 11 15.78 -4.30 -2.60
CA MET A 11 14.61 -3.48 -2.25
C MET A 11 14.69 -2.85 -0.84
N LEU A 12 15.71 -3.18 -0.04
CA LEU A 12 15.68 -2.98 1.41
C LEU A 12 16.55 -1.86 1.98
N SER A 13 17.48 -1.24 1.23
CA SER A 13 18.38 -0.25 1.85
C SER A 13 17.83 1.18 1.85
N VAL A 14 17.24 1.66 0.73
CA VAL A 14 16.49 2.92 0.67
C VAL A 14 15.44 2.83 -0.46
N PRO A 15 14.16 3.14 -0.21
CA PRO A 15 13.15 3.27 -1.28
C PRO A 15 13.55 4.38 -2.27
N PRO A 16 13.31 4.24 -3.58
CA PRO A 16 13.62 5.29 -4.54
C PRO A 16 12.79 6.55 -4.27
N ARG A 17 13.39 7.72 -4.48
CA ARG A 17 12.70 9.01 -4.32
C ARG A 17 11.77 9.30 -5.50
N GLU A 18 10.78 10.18 -5.28
CA GLU A 18 9.88 10.65 -6.36
C GLU A 18 10.68 11.30 -7.50
N ALA A 19 11.70 12.10 -7.19
CA ALA A 19 12.61 12.68 -8.18
C ALA A 19 13.34 11.64 -9.05
N GLU A 20 13.66 10.45 -8.49
CA GLU A 20 14.26 9.37 -9.28
C GLU A 20 13.24 8.77 -10.27
N PHE A 21 11.96 8.72 -9.88
CA PHE A 21 10.89 8.28 -10.78
C PHE A 21 10.66 9.30 -11.90
N VAL A 22 10.63 10.60 -11.58
CA VAL A 22 10.53 11.70 -12.55
C VAL A 22 11.67 11.63 -13.57
N ALA A 23 12.91 11.51 -13.09
CA ALA A 23 14.09 11.42 -13.95
C ALA A 23 14.04 10.17 -14.85
N PHE A 24 13.61 9.03 -14.29
CA PHE A 24 13.49 7.78 -15.03
C PHE A 24 12.38 7.85 -16.11
N LEU A 25 11.21 8.38 -15.79
CA LEU A 25 10.12 8.56 -16.76
C LEU A 25 10.50 9.57 -17.85
N ALA A 26 11.15 10.67 -17.49
CA ALA A 26 11.65 11.65 -18.45
C ALA A 26 12.69 11.04 -19.41
N TYR A 27 13.54 10.15 -18.91
CA TYR A 27 14.44 9.37 -19.77
C TYR A 27 13.65 8.49 -20.75
N LEU A 28 12.69 7.70 -20.28
CA LEU A 28 11.88 6.84 -21.16
C LEU A 28 11.16 7.63 -22.25
N LEU A 29 10.65 8.82 -21.93
CA LEU A 29 10.03 9.72 -22.91
C LEU A 29 11.03 10.19 -23.96
N ARG A 30 12.23 10.63 -23.55
CA ARG A 30 13.27 11.10 -24.49
C ARG A 30 13.75 10.01 -25.45
N GLU A 31 13.74 8.76 -25.01
CA GLU A 31 14.15 7.59 -25.82
C GLU A 31 12.99 7.01 -26.67
N THR A 32 11.83 7.66 -26.68
CA THR A 32 10.65 7.20 -27.42
C THR A 32 10.31 8.18 -28.54
N GLU A 33 10.34 7.71 -29.78
CA GLU A 33 10.22 8.56 -30.98
C GLU A 33 8.97 9.47 -31.02
N ASN A 34 7.85 9.02 -30.42
CA ASN A 34 6.59 9.76 -30.41
C ASN A 34 6.54 10.87 -29.35
N TYR A 35 7.61 11.12 -28.60
CA TYR A 35 7.68 12.19 -27.61
C TYR A 35 8.84 13.15 -27.88
N SER A 36 8.59 14.44 -27.69
CA SER A 36 9.59 15.52 -27.84
C SER A 36 9.40 16.59 -26.77
N ASP A 37 10.26 17.61 -26.75
CA ASP A 37 10.22 18.74 -25.80
C ASP A 37 10.11 18.34 -24.32
N VAL A 38 10.80 17.28 -23.91
CA VAL A 38 10.68 16.72 -22.56
C VAL A 38 11.46 17.55 -21.52
N VAL A 39 10.73 18.36 -20.76
CA VAL A 39 11.25 19.27 -19.72
C VAL A 39 10.82 18.81 -18.33
N GLN A 40 11.78 18.75 -17.40
CA GLN A 40 11.51 18.46 -15.97
C GLN A 40 11.40 19.76 -15.17
N ASP A 41 10.59 19.74 -14.11
CA ASP A 41 10.32 20.89 -13.23
C ASP A 41 9.94 22.21 -13.95
N PRO A 42 9.16 22.19 -15.05
CA PRO A 42 8.81 23.41 -15.75
C PRO A 42 7.99 24.35 -14.87
N VAL A 43 8.36 25.63 -14.90
CA VAL A 43 7.64 26.68 -14.19
C VAL A 43 6.38 27.05 -14.97
N LEU A 44 5.23 26.94 -14.31
CA LEU A 44 3.92 27.31 -14.87
C LEU A 44 3.47 28.64 -14.26
N GLY A 45 2.99 29.54 -15.12
CA GLY A 45 2.44 30.84 -14.71
C GLY A 45 3.51 31.91 -14.46
N ARG A 46 3.11 33.18 -14.63
CA ARG A 46 3.97 34.35 -14.39
C ARG A 46 3.88 34.88 -12.97
N GLU A 47 2.66 34.90 -12.41
CA GLU A 47 2.35 35.46 -11.09
C GLU A 47 2.44 34.41 -9.98
N THR A 48 1.75 33.28 -10.13
CA THR A 48 1.87 32.12 -9.23
C THR A 48 2.69 31.03 -9.91
N ARG A 49 3.93 30.84 -9.45
CA ARG A 49 4.87 29.88 -10.03
C ARG A 49 4.61 28.48 -9.48
N TYR A 50 3.86 27.68 -10.23
CA TYR A 50 3.78 26.24 -9.98
C TYR A 50 4.90 25.50 -10.71
N ARG A 51 5.19 24.27 -10.28
CA ARG A 51 6.11 23.36 -10.95
C ARG A 51 5.39 22.04 -11.20
N ALA A 52 5.16 21.72 -12.47
CA ALA A 52 4.80 20.36 -12.85
C ALA A 52 6.07 19.50 -12.85
N ASP A 53 5.91 18.17 -12.76
CA ASP A 53 7.06 17.28 -12.78
C ASP A 53 7.66 17.17 -14.18
N ILE A 54 6.81 16.94 -15.21
CA ILE A 54 7.25 16.82 -16.60
C ILE A 54 6.26 17.52 -17.54
N LEU A 55 6.78 18.32 -18.47
CA LEU A 55 6.09 18.69 -19.71
C LEU A 55 6.70 17.93 -20.88
N ALA A 56 5.86 17.45 -21.79
CA ALA A 56 6.31 16.80 -23.02
C ALA A 56 5.33 17.11 -24.16
N THR A 57 5.77 16.91 -25.40
CA THR A 57 4.90 16.88 -26.58
C THR A 57 4.73 15.43 -27.00
N ARG A 58 3.50 14.97 -27.17
CA ARG A 58 3.19 13.67 -27.79
C ARG A 58 2.76 13.89 -29.24
N ALA A 59 3.37 13.13 -30.16
CA ALA A 59 2.99 13.09 -31.57
C ALA A 59 2.14 11.84 -31.83
N GLU A 60 0.91 12.03 -32.29
CA GLU A 60 0.01 10.94 -32.66
C GLU A 60 -0.82 11.32 -33.89
N ASN A 61 -0.80 10.50 -34.94
CA ASN A 61 -1.55 10.73 -36.19
C ASN A 61 -1.37 12.14 -36.78
N SER A 62 -0.12 12.63 -36.82
CA SER A 62 0.25 13.98 -37.30
C SER A 62 -0.31 15.15 -36.46
N LYS A 63 -0.89 14.87 -35.29
CA LYS A 63 -1.24 15.89 -34.29
C LYS A 63 -0.18 15.92 -33.19
N PHE A 64 0.09 17.12 -32.69
CA PHE A 64 0.97 17.35 -31.56
C PHE A 64 0.13 17.80 -30.37
N GLU A 65 0.29 17.11 -29.26
CA GLU A 65 -0.43 17.38 -28.03
C GLU A 65 0.55 17.65 -26.90
N LYS A 66 0.32 18.72 -26.13
CA LYS A 66 1.12 19.00 -24.93
C LYS A 66 0.61 18.13 -23.78
N LEU A 67 1.53 17.38 -23.18
CA LEU A 67 1.29 16.60 -21.98
C LEU A 67 1.81 17.35 -20.76
N LEU A 68 0.98 17.40 -19.73
CA LEU A 68 1.34 17.88 -18.41
C LEU A 68 1.25 16.71 -17.44
N ILE A 69 2.41 16.23 -17.00
CA ILE A 69 2.57 14.98 -16.29
C ILE A 69 2.94 15.28 -14.83
N GLU A 70 2.10 14.82 -13.92
CA GLU A 70 2.39 14.78 -12.48
C GLU A 70 2.77 13.36 -12.09
N CYS A 71 3.88 13.20 -11.40
CA CYS A 71 4.43 11.95 -10.92
C CYS A 71 4.18 11.81 -9.43
N LYS A 72 3.83 10.60 -8.96
CA LYS A 72 3.84 10.28 -7.52
C LYS A 72 4.60 9.00 -7.25
N SER A 73 5.27 8.93 -6.10
CA SER A 73 5.94 7.70 -5.65
C SER A 73 4.96 6.56 -5.33
N SER A 74 5.43 5.32 -5.32
CA SER A 74 4.65 4.14 -4.91
C SER A 74 4.19 4.19 -3.43
N ARG A 75 4.73 5.15 -2.65
CA ARG A 75 4.29 5.47 -1.28
C ARG A 75 3.14 6.47 -1.23
N PHE A 76 2.43 6.64 -2.34
CA PHE A 76 1.14 7.32 -2.38
C PHE A 76 0.08 6.54 -1.59
N ALA A 77 0.30 6.40 -0.28
CA ALA A 77 -0.59 5.74 0.65
C ALA A 77 -1.51 6.77 1.32
N SER A 78 -2.76 6.34 1.50
CA SER A 78 -3.87 6.88 2.32
C SER A 78 -4.95 7.71 1.61
N PHE A 79 -6.17 7.51 2.12
CA PHE A 79 -7.50 7.98 1.69
C PHE A 79 -7.52 9.38 1.04
N ASN A 80 -8.12 9.44 -0.16
CA ASN A 80 -8.46 10.64 -0.94
C ASN A 80 -7.35 11.38 -1.71
N LYS A 81 -6.09 10.91 -1.72
CA LYS A 81 -5.03 11.64 -2.45
C LYS A 81 -5.22 11.73 -3.97
N VAL A 82 -5.96 10.81 -4.61
CA VAL A 82 -6.25 10.92 -6.04
C VAL A 82 -7.02 12.21 -6.34
N ASN A 83 -7.94 12.61 -5.47
CA ASN A 83 -8.64 13.89 -5.62
C ASN A 83 -7.69 15.08 -5.48
N ASP A 84 -6.70 15.01 -4.58
CA ASP A 84 -5.69 16.07 -4.44
C ASP A 84 -4.87 16.23 -5.73
N VAL A 85 -4.52 15.10 -6.38
CA VAL A 85 -3.80 15.10 -7.67
C VAL A 85 -4.69 15.63 -8.79
N VAL A 86 -5.97 15.24 -8.83
CA VAL A 86 -6.96 15.78 -9.77
C VAL A 86 -7.05 17.30 -9.63
N ASP A 87 -7.19 17.79 -8.40
CA ASP A 87 -7.29 19.23 -8.11
C ASP A 87 -6.00 19.97 -8.49
N GLN A 88 -4.84 19.36 -8.24
CA GLN A 88 -3.54 19.90 -8.65
C GLN A 88 -3.42 20.02 -10.17
N LEU A 89 -3.70 18.94 -10.90
CA LEU A 89 -3.64 18.92 -12.37
C LEU A 89 -4.65 19.90 -12.99
N LYS A 90 -5.85 20.04 -12.43
CA LYS A 90 -6.83 21.06 -12.85
C LYS A 90 -6.31 22.48 -12.67
N ARG A 91 -5.66 22.78 -11.53
CA ARG A 91 -5.02 24.09 -11.31
C ARG A 91 -3.92 24.35 -12.34
N TYR A 92 -3.13 23.33 -12.65
CA TYR A 92 -2.07 23.44 -13.65
C TYR A 92 -2.63 23.72 -15.04
N LYS A 93 -3.67 22.98 -15.46
CA LYS A 93 -4.37 23.21 -16.75
C LYS A 93 -4.89 24.64 -16.88
N LYS A 94 -5.51 25.17 -15.82
CA LYS A 94 -6.04 26.55 -15.82
C LYS A 94 -4.96 27.61 -16.10
N ILE A 95 -3.72 27.36 -15.68
CA ILE A 95 -2.61 28.32 -15.79
C ILE A 95 -1.82 28.10 -17.09
N TYR A 96 -1.63 26.84 -17.48
CA TYR A 96 -0.86 26.49 -18.67
C TYR A 96 -1.66 26.66 -19.97
N GLY A 97 -2.95 26.34 -19.95
CA GLY A 97 -3.83 26.36 -21.12
C GLY A 97 -4.12 24.95 -21.64
N GLU A 98 -4.29 24.82 -22.95
CA GLU A 98 -4.65 23.56 -23.60
C GLU A 98 -3.52 22.52 -23.48
N CYS A 99 -3.82 21.43 -22.77
CA CYS A 99 -2.96 20.27 -22.60
C CYS A 99 -3.76 19.03 -22.16
N GLN A 100 -3.20 17.86 -22.43
CA GLN A 100 -3.62 16.60 -21.86
C GLN A 100 -2.96 16.40 -20.49
N LEU A 101 -3.77 16.10 -19.49
CA LEU A 101 -3.31 15.86 -18.13
C LEU A 101 -2.96 14.38 -17.97
N VAL A 102 -1.81 14.13 -17.36
CA VAL A 102 -1.32 12.78 -17.11
C VAL A 102 -0.96 12.64 -15.64
N PHE A 103 -1.44 11.58 -15.01
CA PHE A 103 -0.99 11.15 -13.71
C PHE A 103 -0.14 9.88 -13.85
N ALA A 104 1.14 9.97 -13.51
CA ALA A 104 2.09 8.87 -13.58
C ALA A 104 2.45 8.33 -12.18
N ILE A 105 2.38 7.01 -12.01
CA ILE A 105 2.69 6.37 -10.73
C ILE A 105 3.27 4.96 -10.94
N PRO A 106 4.38 4.57 -10.27
CA PRO A 106 4.96 3.24 -10.37
C PRO A 106 4.22 2.25 -9.44
N ALA A 107 2.89 2.28 -9.47
CA ALA A 107 1.99 1.42 -8.70
C ALA A 107 0.71 1.18 -9.48
N SER A 108 -0.12 0.23 -9.03
CA SER A 108 -1.48 0.05 -9.55
C SER A 108 -2.47 0.80 -8.67
N LEU A 109 -3.49 1.41 -9.29
CA LEU A 109 -4.61 2.03 -8.59
C LEU A 109 -5.80 1.07 -8.47
N SER A 110 -6.70 1.37 -7.54
CA SER A 110 -7.99 0.69 -7.45
C SER A 110 -8.93 1.11 -8.59
N GLU A 111 -9.91 0.27 -8.91
CA GLU A 111 -10.90 0.56 -9.97
C GLU A 111 -11.62 1.91 -9.75
N SER A 112 -11.98 2.24 -8.51
CA SER A 112 -12.62 3.52 -8.18
C SER A 112 -11.72 4.73 -8.44
N GLU A 113 -10.43 4.60 -8.18
CA GLU A 113 -9.45 5.67 -8.44
C GLU A 113 -9.21 5.86 -9.93
N VAL A 114 -9.13 4.76 -10.69
CA VAL A 114 -9.03 4.79 -12.16
C VAL A 114 -10.25 5.50 -12.76
N ILE A 115 -11.47 5.12 -12.33
CA ILE A 115 -12.72 5.75 -12.80
C ILE A 115 -12.74 7.25 -12.50
N THR A 116 -12.25 7.65 -11.32
CA THR A 116 -12.19 9.07 -10.93
C THR A 116 -11.30 9.87 -11.89
N LEU A 117 -10.09 9.38 -12.17
CA LEU A 117 -9.17 10.04 -13.11
C LEU A 117 -9.74 10.12 -14.53
N GLN A 118 -10.32 9.02 -15.02
CA GLN A 118 -10.92 8.95 -16.35
C GLN A 118 -12.11 9.90 -16.51
N SER A 119 -12.97 10.02 -15.49
CA SER A 119 -14.12 10.93 -15.51
C SER A 119 -13.70 12.41 -15.61
N GLU A 120 -12.46 12.72 -15.22
CA GLU A 120 -11.86 14.04 -15.27
C GLU A 120 -10.98 14.26 -16.50
N GLY A 121 -10.95 13.29 -17.43
CA GLY A 121 -10.13 13.35 -18.63
C GLY A 121 -8.62 13.29 -18.36
N ILE A 122 -8.21 12.72 -17.22
CA ILE A 122 -6.80 12.56 -16.84
C ILE A 122 -6.35 11.16 -17.27
N GLU A 123 -5.27 11.10 -18.05
CA GLU A 123 -4.63 9.83 -18.42
C GLU A 123 -3.87 9.25 -17.24
N LEU A 124 -4.08 7.97 -16.98
CA LEU A 124 -3.34 7.23 -15.96
C LEU A 124 -2.18 6.47 -16.60
N TRP A 125 -0.96 6.82 -16.22
CA TRP A 125 0.26 6.09 -16.55
C TRP A 125 0.72 5.32 -15.31
N ASP A 126 0.04 4.21 -15.06
CA ASP A 126 0.33 3.33 -13.93
C ASP A 126 1.44 2.31 -14.25
N LEU A 127 1.72 1.41 -13.32
CA LEU A 127 2.75 0.39 -13.47
C LEU A 127 2.57 -0.47 -14.74
N ASP A 128 1.33 -0.78 -15.12
CA ASP A 128 1.03 -1.63 -16.28
C ASP A 128 1.19 -0.86 -17.58
N PHE A 129 0.67 0.36 -17.64
CA PHE A 129 0.86 1.23 -18.79
C PHE A 129 2.35 1.46 -19.07
N ILE A 130 3.12 1.88 -18.06
CA ILE A 130 4.54 2.22 -18.24
C ILE A 130 5.34 0.99 -18.69
N ALA A 131 5.09 -0.18 -18.11
CA ALA A 131 5.79 -1.41 -18.48
C ALA A 131 5.51 -1.85 -19.92
N SER A 132 4.32 -1.54 -20.44
CA SER A 132 3.89 -1.86 -21.79
C SER A 132 4.36 -0.81 -22.81
N ALA A 133 4.04 0.47 -22.57
CA ALA A 133 4.27 1.58 -23.49
C ALA A 133 5.76 1.82 -23.77
N PHE A 134 6.62 1.64 -22.76
CA PHE A 134 8.06 1.92 -22.87
C PHE A 134 8.90 0.64 -22.92
N SER A 135 8.32 -0.47 -23.39
CA SER A 135 8.92 -1.78 -23.17
C SER A 135 10.21 -2.03 -23.97
N GLU A 136 10.43 -1.29 -25.06
CA GLU A 136 11.69 -1.30 -25.81
C GLU A 136 12.76 -0.48 -25.08
N GLN A 137 12.43 0.75 -24.70
CA GLN A 137 13.31 1.67 -23.96
C GLN A 137 13.76 1.06 -22.63
N LEU A 138 12.89 0.28 -21.98
CA LEU A 138 13.22 -0.44 -20.76
C LEU A 138 14.40 -1.41 -20.94
N LYS A 139 14.58 -2.04 -22.10
CA LYS A 139 15.70 -2.96 -22.35
C LYS A 139 17.04 -2.23 -22.24
N HIS A 140 17.11 -1.01 -22.76
CA HIS A 140 18.34 -0.21 -22.87
C HIS A 140 18.54 0.78 -21.72
N SER A 141 17.51 1.06 -20.92
CA SER A 141 17.61 1.93 -19.74
C SER A 141 18.67 1.48 -18.73
N SER A 142 19.21 2.42 -17.95
CA SER A 142 20.19 2.10 -16.89
C SER A 142 19.63 1.10 -15.86
N PRO A 143 20.45 0.18 -15.34
CA PRO A 143 20.06 -0.66 -14.21
C PRO A 143 19.62 0.19 -13.01
N GLY A 144 18.53 -0.20 -12.36
CA GLY A 144 17.99 0.53 -11.23
C GLY A 144 16.66 -0.04 -10.75
N TYR A 145 16.12 0.54 -9.68
CA TYR A 145 14.90 0.08 -9.05
C TYR A 145 13.71 0.04 -10.03
N PHE A 146 13.43 1.13 -10.74
CA PHE A 146 12.25 1.22 -11.61
C PHE A 146 12.34 0.28 -12.82
N LYS A 147 13.53 0.14 -13.43
CA LYS A 147 13.77 -0.88 -14.47
C LYS A 147 13.47 -2.28 -13.94
N ALA A 148 14.01 -2.64 -12.78
CA ALA A 148 13.79 -3.95 -12.18
C ALA A 148 12.30 -4.18 -11.84
N LEU A 149 11.62 -3.17 -11.31
CA LEU A 149 10.19 -3.20 -10.98
C LEU A 149 9.32 -3.43 -12.23
N LEU A 150 9.51 -2.63 -13.28
CA LEU A 150 8.71 -2.69 -14.51
C LEU A 150 8.98 -3.98 -15.30
N LEU A 151 10.24 -4.43 -15.38
CA LEU A 151 10.57 -5.72 -16.01
C LEU A 151 9.96 -6.89 -15.23
N SER A 152 10.01 -6.85 -13.89
CA SER A 152 9.37 -7.88 -13.05
C SER A 152 7.84 -7.87 -13.24
N ARG A 153 7.24 -6.70 -13.43
CA ARG A 153 5.80 -6.58 -13.75
C ARG A 153 5.48 -7.20 -15.12
N LYS A 154 6.27 -6.87 -16.15
CA LYS A 154 6.12 -7.42 -17.50
C LYS A 154 6.25 -8.94 -17.53
N GLN A 155 7.26 -9.49 -16.85
CA GLN A 155 7.49 -10.94 -16.75
C GLN A 155 6.33 -11.66 -16.04
N ARG A 156 5.75 -11.03 -15.01
CA ARG A 156 4.60 -11.59 -14.29
C ARG A 156 3.33 -11.61 -15.16
N GLY A 157 3.15 -10.61 -16.02
CA GLY A 157 1.95 -10.43 -16.84
C GLY A 157 0.67 -10.39 -15.99
N ALA A 158 -0.39 -11.03 -16.50
CA ALA A 158 -1.70 -11.11 -15.85
C ALA A 158 -1.76 -12.10 -14.67
N LYS A 159 -0.64 -12.74 -14.28
CA LYS A 159 -0.64 -13.69 -13.17
C LYS A 159 -1.07 -13.01 -11.87
N LYS A 160 -2.11 -13.56 -11.24
CA LYS A 160 -2.64 -13.10 -9.97
C LYS A 160 -1.56 -13.28 -8.88
N THR A 161 -1.35 -12.25 -8.08
CA THR A 161 -0.41 -12.32 -6.95
C THR A 161 -1.10 -12.87 -5.71
N ARG A 162 -0.32 -13.38 -4.75
CA ARG A 162 -0.87 -13.86 -3.47
C ARG A 162 -1.62 -12.75 -2.73
N GLU A 163 -1.14 -11.50 -2.78
CA GLU A 163 -1.84 -10.35 -2.20
C GLU A 163 -3.21 -10.14 -2.86
N ARG A 164 -3.30 -10.30 -4.18
CA ARG A 164 -4.56 -10.16 -4.91
C ARG A 164 -5.50 -11.32 -4.60
N GLU A 165 -5.00 -12.53 -4.45
CA GLU A 165 -5.78 -13.69 -3.98
C GLU A 165 -6.36 -13.46 -2.59
N LEU A 166 -5.53 -13.07 -1.62
CA LEU A 166 -5.97 -12.81 -0.25
C LEU A 166 -6.97 -11.67 -0.17
N ARG A 167 -6.73 -10.58 -0.91
CA ARG A 167 -7.64 -9.44 -0.98
C ARG A 167 -8.99 -9.83 -1.59
N ASP A 168 -8.99 -10.59 -2.68
CA ASP A 168 -10.23 -10.99 -3.34
C ASP A 168 -11.02 -11.98 -2.46
N ALA A 169 -10.35 -12.93 -1.79
CA ALA A 169 -10.96 -13.79 -0.79
C ALA A 169 -11.56 -13.00 0.38
N LEU A 170 -10.91 -11.91 0.78
CA LEU A 170 -11.43 -11.04 1.84
C LEU A 170 -12.68 -10.29 1.37
N LYS A 171 -12.71 -9.83 0.12
CA LYS A 171 -13.88 -9.16 -0.46
C LYS A 171 -15.09 -10.09 -0.54
N THR A 172 -14.89 -11.36 -0.90
CA THR A 172 -15.98 -12.34 -1.04
C THR A 172 -16.51 -12.84 0.31
N CYS A 173 -15.66 -12.88 1.35
CA CYS A 173 -16.06 -13.25 2.70
C CYS A 173 -17.08 -12.27 3.29
N GLN A 174 -18.26 -12.78 3.66
CA GLN A 174 -19.36 -11.97 4.18
C GLN A 174 -19.17 -11.65 5.67
N ALA A 175 -19.54 -10.44 6.06
CA ALA A 175 -19.50 -10.04 7.47
C ALA A 175 -20.57 -10.79 8.28
N GLY A 176 -20.17 -11.41 9.38
CA GLY A 176 -21.09 -12.02 10.34
C GLY A 176 -20.71 -13.44 10.72
N LYS A 177 -21.58 -14.06 11.54
CA LYS A 177 -21.34 -15.38 12.13
C LYS A 177 -21.21 -16.50 11.09
N ARG A 178 -21.86 -16.36 9.92
CA ARG A 178 -21.85 -17.40 8.87
C ARG A 178 -20.44 -17.72 8.39
N ASP A 179 -19.66 -16.71 8.04
CA ASP A 179 -18.31 -16.87 7.48
C ASP A 179 -17.22 -16.63 8.53
N TRP A 180 -17.55 -16.70 9.83
CA TRP A 180 -16.61 -16.33 10.90
C TRP A 180 -15.30 -17.15 10.86
N SER A 181 -15.39 -18.46 10.62
CA SER A 181 -14.24 -19.35 10.57
C SER A 181 -13.41 -19.14 9.30
N VAL A 182 -14.07 -18.87 8.17
CA VAL A 182 -13.43 -18.52 6.90
C VAL A 182 -12.63 -17.23 7.07
N TYR A 183 -13.24 -16.22 7.68
CA TYR A 183 -12.59 -14.95 7.98
C TYR A 183 -11.39 -15.14 8.91
N GLN A 184 -11.53 -15.92 9.99
CA GLN A 184 -10.43 -16.20 10.91
C GLN A 184 -9.26 -16.83 10.16
N SER A 185 -9.50 -17.92 9.41
CA SER A 185 -8.45 -18.58 8.62
C SER A 185 -7.77 -17.62 7.64
N LEU A 186 -8.56 -16.78 6.95
CA LEU A 186 -8.04 -15.82 6.00
C LEU A 186 -7.18 -14.73 6.67
N VAL A 187 -7.56 -14.28 7.87
CA VAL A 187 -6.74 -13.36 8.67
C VAL A 187 -5.39 -14.02 9.02
N GLY A 188 -5.38 -15.31 9.38
CA GLY A 188 -4.15 -16.07 9.60
C GLY A 188 -3.23 -16.06 8.37
N ASP A 189 -3.78 -16.39 7.19
CA ASP A 189 -3.04 -16.37 5.92
C ASP A 189 -2.48 -14.96 5.59
N ILE A 190 -3.26 -13.91 5.87
CA ILE A 190 -2.84 -12.51 5.65
C ILE A 190 -1.69 -12.15 6.60
N LEU A 191 -1.80 -12.51 7.88
CA LEU A 191 -0.76 -12.25 8.88
C LEU A 191 0.56 -12.97 8.51
N GLU A 192 0.47 -14.24 8.08
CA GLU A 192 1.64 -14.99 7.62
C GLU A 192 2.29 -14.30 6.41
N HIS A 193 1.48 -13.94 5.40
CA HIS A 193 1.97 -13.29 4.18
C HIS A 193 2.62 -11.92 4.44
N LEU A 194 2.08 -11.13 5.38
CA LEU A 194 2.58 -9.79 5.65
C LEU A 194 3.79 -9.75 6.58
N PHE A 195 3.88 -10.65 7.56
CA PHE A 195 4.84 -10.51 8.65
C PHE A 195 5.92 -11.58 8.69
N CYS A 196 5.77 -12.70 7.98
CA CYS A 196 6.84 -13.71 7.90
C CYS A 196 7.86 -13.33 6.80
N PRO A 197 9.17 -13.58 7.03
CA PRO A 197 9.76 -14.31 8.16
C PRO A 197 10.20 -13.42 9.34
N THR A 198 9.81 -12.13 9.36
CA THR A 198 10.23 -11.22 10.44
C THR A 198 9.61 -11.61 11.78
N LEU A 199 8.33 -11.97 11.75
CA LEU A 199 7.66 -12.73 12.80
C LEU A 199 7.63 -14.21 12.42
N SER A 200 7.42 -15.08 13.41
CA SER A 200 7.13 -16.49 13.16
C SER A 200 5.70 -16.68 12.66
N LYS A 201 5.44 -17.85 12.05
CA LYS A 201 4.11 -18.21 11.55
C LYS A 201 3.03 -18.06 12.64
N PRO A 202 1.83 -17.57 12.29
CA PRO A 202 0.71 -17.52 13.21
C PRO A 202 0.38 -18.91 13.77
N ILE A 203 0.35 -19.01 15.10
CA ILE A 203 -0.10 -20.21 15.80
C ILE A 203 -1.58 -20.02 16.11
N SER A 204 -2.43 -20.83 15.47
CA SER A 204 -3.87 -20.86 15.75
C SER A 204 -4.11 -21.48 17.13
N GLU A 205 -4.78 -20.76 18.03
CA GLU A 205 -5.23 -21.31 19.30
C GLU A 205 -6.68 -21.79 19.16
N HIS A 206 -6.90 -23.10 19.30
CA HIS A 206 -8.25 -23.65 19.39
C HIS A 206 -8.75 -23.55 20.82
N SER A 207 -10.06 -23.27 20.99
CA SER A 207 -10.65 -23.09 22.31
C SER A 207 -10.57 -24.36 23.15
N ASP A 208 -10.10 -24.24 24.40
CA ASP A 208 -10.32 -25.24 25.45
C ASP A 208 -11.82 -25.39 25.75
N ILE A 209 -12.15 -26.53 26.39
CA ILE A 209 -13.49 -27.03 26.76
C ILE A 209 -14.44 -25.98 27.37
N THR A 210 -13.92 -24.93 28.00
CA THR A 210 -14.72 -23.90 28.68
C THR A 210 -15.18 -22.75 27.78
N LYS A 211 -14.79 -22.69 26.49
CA LYS A 211 -15.22 -21.69 25.46
C LYS A 211 -15.11 -20.20 25.84
N THR A 212 -14.56 -19.86 27.00
CA THR A 212 -14.70 -18.51 27.59
C THR A 212 -13.60 -17.56 27.13
N ASN A 213 -12.44 -18.08 26.71
CA ASN A 213 -11.29 -17.29 26.32
C ASN A 213 -10.80 -17.72 24.94
N ARG A 214 -11.22 -17.00 23.90
CA ARG A 214 -10.68 -17.15 22.53
C ARG A 214 -9.69 -16.04 22.24
N ARG A 215 -8.44 -16.41 21.93
CA ARG A 215 -7.52 -15.69 21.06
C ARG A 215 -7.51 -16.47 19.75
N ASP A 216 -7.40 -15.79 18.62
CA ASP A 216 -7.39 -16.52 17.35
C ASP A 216 -5.97 -16.88 16.93
N PHE A 217 -5.00 -15.98 17.16
CA PHE A 217 -3.60 -16.21 16.80
C PHE A 217 -2.61 -15.67 17.84
N ILE A 218 -1.49 -16.37 17.96
CA ILE A 218 -0.27 -15.86 18.57
C ILE A 218 0.87 -15.90 17.55
N LEU A 219 1.57 -14.78 17.36
CA LEU A 219 2.73 -14.69 16.48
C LEU A 219 3.99 -14.46 17.33
N PRO A 220 4.91 -15.43 17.43
CA PRO A 220 6.19 -15.22 18.10
C PRO A 220 7.06 -14.16 17.39
N ASN A 221 7.64 -13.25 18.16
CA ASN A 221 8.44 -12.14 17.69
C ASN A 221 9.94 -12.35 17.99
N TYR A 222 10.63 -12.99 17.04
CA TYR A 222 12.08 -13.20 17.11
C TYR A 222 12.87 -12.17 16.28
N ALA A 223 12.24 -11.06 15.88
CA ALA A 223 12.89 -10.04 15.07
C ALA A 223 14.14 -9.48 15.77
N GLU A 224 15.26 -9.42 15.05
CA GLU A 224 16.54 -8.92 15.57
C GLU A 224 16.73 -7.42 15.35
N SER A 225 15.99 -6.82 14.41
CA SER A 225 16.02 -5.37 14.15
C SER A 225 14.68 -4.81 13.66
N GLY A 226 14.59 -3.48 13.60
CA GLY A 226 13.46 -2.75 13.00
C GLY A 226 12.25 -2.61 13.92
N PHE A 227 11.08 -2.43 13.30
CA PHE A 227 9.83 -2.10 13.99
C PHE A 227 9.41 -3.15 15.03
N TRP A 228 9.50 -4.44 14.68
CA TRP A 228 9.06 -5.52 15.57
C TRP A 228 9.98 -5.71 16.77
N THR A 229 11.29 -5.48 16.62
CA THR A 229 12.23 -5.46 17.75
C THR A 229 11.97 -4.28 18.68
N PHE A 230 11.64 -3.10 18.13
CA PHE A 230 11.21 -1.96 18.93
C PHE A 230 9.97 -2.30 19.77
N LEU A 231 8.94 -2.90 19.16
CA LEU A 231 7.75 -3.32 19.90
C LEU A 231 8.07 -4.38 20.96
N ARG A 232 8.92 -5.37 20.64
CA ARG A 232 9.36 -6.37 21.62
C ARG A 232 9.99 -5.73 22.84
N ASN A 233 10.95 -4.83 22.62
CA ASN A 233 11.71 -4.20 23.70
C ASN A 233 10.87 -3.19 24.50
N LYS A 234 9.98 -2.44 23.82
CA LYS A 234 9.21 -1.36 24.44
C LYS A 234 7.94 -1.85 25.15
N TYR A 235 7.28 -2.87 24.59
CA TYR A 235 5.98 -3.37 25.04
C TYR A 235 6.01 -4.85 25.41
N MET A 236 7.20 -5.42 25.65
CA MET A 236 7.38 -6.85 25.96
C MET A 236 6.67 -7.74 24.94
N ALA A 237 6.61 -7.31 23.67
CA ALA A 237 5.86 -7.96 22.61
C ALA A 237 6.63 -9.15 22.03
N ASP A 238 7.08 -10.06 22.90
CA ASP A 238 7.69 -11.35 22.54
C ASP A 238 6.68 -12.23 21.76
N TYR A 239 5.40 -11.99 22.01
CA TYR A 239 4.29 -12.57 21.29
C TYR A 239 3.31 -11.46 20.88
N LEU A 240 2.86 -11.51 19.62
CA LEU A 240 1.76 -10.68 19.15
C LEU A 240 0.46 -11.48 19.29
N VAL A 241 -0.43 -11.03 20.18
CA VAL A 241 -1.78 -11.59 20.32
C VAL A 241 -2.71 -10.97 19.29
N VAL A 242 -3.38 -11.78 18.47
CA VAL A 242 -4.35 -11.30 17.48
C VAL A 242 -5.69 -11.98 17.64
N ASP A 243 -6.76 -11.18 17.52
CA ASP A 243 -8.15 -11.61 17.58
C ASP A 243 -8.89 -11.13 16.31
N ALA A 244 -9.47 -12.06 15.56
CA ALA A 244 -10.11 -11.83 14.26
C ALA A 244 -11.64 -11.75 14.44
N LYS A 245 -12.20 -10.54 14.30
CA LYS A 245 -13.63 -10.28 14.50
C LYS A 245 -14.38 -10.04 13.19
N ASN A 246 -15.02 -11.10 12.68
CA ASN A 246 -15.92 -11.01 11.53
C ASN A 246 -17.34 -10.52 11.89
N TYR A 247 -17.47 -9.44 12.64
CA TYR A 247 -18.78 -8.93 13.05
C TYR A 247 -19.41 -8.06 11.97
N SER A 248 -20.73 -8.20 11.77
CA SER A 248 -21.53 -7.28 10.94
C SER A 248 -21.70 -5.91 11.60
N ARG A 249 -21.46 -5.82 12.92
CA ARG A 249 -21.39 -4.57 13.69
C ARG A 249 -19.94 -4.15 13.94
N LYS A 250 -19.76 -2.89 14.33
CA LYS A 250 -18.49 -2.42 14.91
C LYS A 250 -18.18 -3.12 16.24
N ILE A 251 -16.90 -3.34 16.51
CA ILE A 251 -16.43 -3.77 17.83
C ILE A 251 -16.55 -2.63 18.84
N LYS A 252 -16.74 -2.98 20.11
CA LYS A 252 -16.99 -2.07 21.24
C LYS A 252 -16.05 -2.42 22.41
N LYS A 253 -16.30 -1.81 23.57
CA LYS A 253 -15.56 -2.02 24.82
C LYS A 253 -15.30 -3.49 25.16
N ALA A 254 -16.31 -4.36 25.06
CA ALA A 254 -16.21 -5.75 25.48
C ALA A 254 -15.12 -6.53 24.71
N GLU A 255 -15.04 -6.32 23.39
CA GLU A 255 -14.03 -6.99 22.56
C GLU A 255 -12.61 -6.49 22.87
N VAL A 256 -12.44 -5.20 23.17
CA VAL A 256 -11.15 -4.64 23.59
C VAL A 256 -10.69 -5.24 24.92
N LEU A 257 -11.59 -5.28 25.91
CA LEU A 257 -11.27 -5.85 27.23
C LEU A 257 -10.94 -7.35 27.16
N GLN A 258 -11.61 -8.09 26.27
CA GLN A 258 -11.32 -9.50 26.04
C GLN A 258 -9.85 -9.70 25.62
N VAL A 259 -9.36 -8.91 24.66
CA VAL A 259 -7.96 -9.00 24.24
C VAL A 259 -7.01 -8.49 25.34
N ALA A 260 -7.36 -7.39 25.99
CA ALA A 260 -6.54 -6.80 27.04
C ALA A 260 -6.27 -7.76 28.21
N ASN A 261 -7.19 -8.67 28.52
CA ASN A 261 -7.01 -9.68 29.58
C ASN A 261 -5.85 -10.66 29.31
N TYR A 262 -5.44 -10.78 28.05
CA TYR A 262 -4.31 -11.63 27.64
C TYR A 262 -2.97 -10.91 27.69
N LEU A 263 -3.00 -9.59 27.66
CA LEU A 263 -1.81 -8.75 27.66
C LEU A 263 -1.28 -8.61 29.09
N LYS A 264 -0.16 -9.28 29.37
CA LYS A 264 0.48 -9.37 30.68
C LYS A 264 2.01 -9.38 30.53
N PRO A 265 2.77 -8.70 31.42
CA PRO A 265 4.24 -8.68 31.35
C PRO A 265 4.90 -10.05 31.39
N HIS A 266 4.37 -10.96 32.21
CA HIS A 266 4.91 -12.33 32.36
C HIS A 266 4.14 -13.36 31.52
N GLY A 267 3.46 -12.92 30.45
CA GLY A 267 2.63 -13.75 29.58
C GLY A 267 2.93 -13.49 28.12
N ALA A 268 1.89 -13.20 27.34
CA ALA A 268 2.02 -12.94 25.90
C ALA A 268 2.53 -11.53 25.56
N GLY A 269 2.98 -10.73 26.54
CA GLY A 269 3.41 -9.35 26.32
C GLY A 269 2.30 -8.32 26.47
N LEU A 270 2.62 -7.05 26.15
CA LEU A 270 1.71 -5.90 26.30
C LEU A 270 1.24 -5.34 24.95
N PHE A 271 1.34 -6.13 23.88
CA PHE A 271 0.90 -5.72 22.55
C PHE A 271 -0.07 -6.74 21.95
N GLY A 272 -1.23 -6.25 21.51
CA GLY A 272 -2.24 -7.05 20.85
C GLY A 272 -2.95 -6.30 19.74
N ALA A 273 -3.55 -7.03 18.81
CA ALA A 273 -4.30 -6.48 17.70
C ALA A 273 -5.69 -7.13 17.57
N ILE A 274 -6.69 -6.30 17.26
CA ILE A 274 -8.01 -6.77 16.85
C ILE A 274 -8.19 -6.45 15.37
N ILE A 275 -8.32 -7.49 14.56
CA ILE A 275 -8.59 -7.36 13.13
C ILE A 275 -10.10 -7.50 12.94
N SER A 276 -10.77 -6.37 12.70
CA SER A 276 -12.24 -6.32 12.59
C SER A 276 -12.70 -6.02 11.18
N ARG A 277 -13.74 -6.73 10.73
CA ARG A 277 -14.36 -6.52 9.41
C ARG A 277 -14.94 -5.11 9.23
N ASN A 278 -15.52 -4.53 10.27
CA ASN A 278 -16.22 -3.24 10.21
C ASN A 278 -15.60 -2.17 11.12
N GLY A 279 -14.41 -2.43 11.67
CA GLY A 279 -13.70 -1.53 12.57
C GLY A 279 -14.33 -1.36 13.95
N GLY A 280 -13.77 -0.46 14.74
CA GLY A 280 -14.26 -0.09 16.07
C GLY A 280 -15.12 1.16 16.07
N ASP A 281 -16.00 1.29 17.06
CA ASP A 281 -16.70 2.54 17.32
C ASP A 281 -15.83 3.56 18.09
N THR A 282 -16.10 4.85 17.90
CA THR A 282 -15.32 5.91 18.56
C THR A 282 -15.61 5.97 20.06
N ALA A 283 -16.85 5.71 20.46
CA ALA A 283 -17.29 5.84 21.85
C ALA A 283 -16.80 4.70 22.75
N GLY A 284 -16.96 3.44 22.32
CA GLY A 284 -16.60 2.28 23.13
C GLY A 284 -15.16 1.83 22.89
N CYS A 285 -14.84 1.46 21.65
CA CYS A 285 -13.57 0.86 21.26
C CYS A 285 -12.41 1.84 21.42
N ALA A 286 -12.46 3.01 20.77
CA ALA A 286 -11.34 3.95 20.80
C ALA A 286 -11.07 4.50 22.22
N HIS A 287 -12.11 4.78 23.00
CA HIS A 287 -11.96 5.17 24.40
C HIS A 287 -11.31 4.06 25.23
N THR A 288 -11.79 2.82 25.12
CA THR A 288 -11.25 1.70 25.90
C THR A 288 -9.80 1.39 25.54
N LEU A 289 -9.42 1.47 24.26
CA LEU A 289 -8.02 1.32 23.83
C LEU A 289 -7.10 2.36 24.49
N ARG A 290 -7.53 3.63 24.52
CA ARG A 290 -6.77 4.70 25.19
C ARG A 290 -6.68 4.48 26.69
N GLU A 291 -7.77 4.06 27.32
CA GLU A 291 -7.81 3.76 28.75
C GLU A 291 -6.85 2.61 29.11
N GLN A 292 -6.86 1.51 28.35
CA GLN A 292 -5.92 0.40 28.55
C GLN A 292 -4.47 0.85 28.41
N TRP A 293 -4.18 1.69 27.40
CA TRP A 293 -2.84 2.21 27.21
C TRP A 293 -2.38 3.16 28.31
N LEU A 294 -3.24 4.10 28.73
CA LEU A 294 -2.90 5.11 29.74
C LEU A 294 -2.75 4.51 31.14
N ILE A 295 -3.63 3.58 31.52
CA ILE A 295 -3.69 3.03 32.88
C ILE A 295 -2.80 1.79 33.02
N HIS A 296 -2.83 0.91 32.01
CA HIS A 296 -2.18 -0.40 32.09
C HIS A 296 -0.96 -0.55 31.17
N GLN A 297 -0.64 0.49 30.38
CA GLN A 297 0.51 0.51 29.46
C GLN A 297 0.52 -0.66 28.46
N LYS A 298 -0.67 -1.05 28.00
CA LYS A 298 -0.91 -2.15 27.04
C LYS A 298 -2.02 -1.84 26.06
#